data_AF-A0A943P539-F1
#
_entry.id   AF-A0A943P539-F1
#
_cell.length_a   1.000
_cell.length_b   1.000
_cell.length_c   1.000
_cell.angle_alpha   90.00
_cell.angle_beta   90.00
_cell.angle_gamma   90.00
#
_symmetry.space_group_name_H-M   'P 1'
#
loop_
_entity.id
_entity.type
_entity.pdbx_description
1 polymer ?
#
loop_
_entity_poly.entity_id
_entity_poly.type
_entity_poly.pdbx_seq_one_letter_code
_entity_poly.pdbx_strand_id
1 'polypeptide(L)'
;MSSEKRGTIGSFALLGMTVAAVFGIKNIINNNAAIGLAAAPSFFFATLLYFVPYTLVTAEFVGLNKDSESGVYAWVKTSMGGRWAFLTAFSYWFVNLFFFASVLPNVIIYASYVFFGANAELSQLWITIIEIVVFAIATWVSTKGAKWIGSISSFGSTAALGLTAVFILLSLAAAFGGVEFATAPTPANMAPDMSNFATAWGFFGTLAWIIQGVGGAE
;
A
#
# COMPACT_ATOMS: atom_id res chain seq x y z
N MET A 1 -28.03 6.77 -26.72
CA MET A 1 -27.64 6.53 -25.31
C MET A 1 -27.17 7.86 -24.75
N SER A 2 -27.79 8.33 -23.66
CA SER A 2 -27.56 9.68 -23.13
C SER A 2 -26.10 9.85 -22.73
N SER A 3 -25.48 10.90 -23.24
CA SER A 3 -24.23 11.46 -22.73
C SER A 3 -24.51 12.04 -21.34
N GLU A 4 -24.60 11.16 -20.33
CA GLU A 4 -24.45 11.62 -18.96
C GLU A 4 -23.02 12.14 -18.84
N LYS A 5 -22.87 13.41 -18.43
CA LYS A 5 -21.57 14.00 -18.12
C LYS A 5 -20.89 13.10 -17.09
N ARG A 6 -19.95 12.27 -17.56
CA ARG A 6 -19.05 11.47 -16.71
C ARG A 6 -18.49 12.38 -15.64
N GLY A 7 -18.68 12.00 -14.37
CA GLY A 7 -18.04 12.70 -13.26
C GLY A 7 -16.53 12.62 -13.45
N THR A 8 -15.88 13.76 -13.59
CA THR A 8 -14.41 13.82 -13.67
C THR A 8 -13.85 13.97 -12.27
N ILE A 9 -12.87 13.13 -11.94
CA ILE A 9 -12.07 13.30 -10.71
C ILE A 9 -11.03 14.38 -11.02
N GLY A 10 -10.97 15.45 -10.21
CA GLY A 10 -9.98 16.50 -10.39
C GLY A 10 -8.56 15.96 -10.17
N SER A 11 -7.56 16.50 -10.88
CA SER A 11 -6.17 16.02 -10.84
C SER A 11 -5.57 15.97 -9.43
N PHE A 12 -5.98 16.87 -8.53
CA PHE A 12 -5.54 16.87 -7.14
C PHE A 12 -6.19 15.74 -6.32
N ALA A 13 -7.47 15.43 -6.56
CA ALA A 13 -8.13 14.29 -5.93
C ALA A 13 -7.55 12.96 -6.46
N LEU A 14 -7.25 12.90 -7.76
CA LEU A 14 -6.58 11.76 -8.38
C LEU A 14 -5.18 11.55 -7.77
N LEU A 15 -4.37 12.61 -7.70
CA LEU A 15 -3.06 12.59 -7.04
C LEU A 15 -3.20 12.12 -5.58
N GLY A 16 -4.16 12.67 -4.83
CA GLY A 16 -4.40 12.29 -3.44
C GLY A 16 -4.80 10.82 -3.29
N MET A 17 -5.58 10.26 -4.22
CA MET A 17 -5.93 8.84 -4.25
C MET A 17 -4.73 7.97 -4.60
N THR A 18 -3.91 8.35 -5.57
CA THR A 18 -2.67 7.62 -5.92
C THR A 18 -1.68 7.64 -4.78
N VAL A 19 -1.48 8.80 -4.14
CA VAL A 19 -0.61 8.91 -2.97
C VAL A 19 -1.17 8.06 -1.82
N ALA A 20 -2.49 8.02 -1.60
CA ALA A 20 -3.10 7.11 -0.62
C ALA A 20 -2.81 5.64 -0.89
N ALA A 21 -2.93 5.25 -2.16
CA ALA A 21 -2.78 3.86 -2.59
C ALA A 21 -1.33 3.39 -2.48
N VAL A 22 -0.36 4.30 -2.72
CA VAL A 22 1.07 4.00 -2.73
C VAL A 22 1.73 4.20 -1.36
N PHE A 23 1.40 5.29 -0.66
CA PHE A 23 2.05 5.64 0.62
C PHE A 23 1.34 4.99 1.82
N GLY A 24 1.69 3.74 2.08
CA GLY A 24 1.37 3.07 3.34
C GLY A 24 2.46 3.28 4.39
N ILE A 25 2.28 4.22 5.35
CA ILE A 25 3.22 4.40 6.49
C ILE A 25 3.47 3.07 7.21
N LYS A 26 2.42 2.25 7.35
CA LYS A 26 2.48 0.91 7.93
C LYS A 26 3.54 0.04 7.25
N ASN A 27 3.66 0.11 5.91
CA ASN A 27 4.65 -0.66 5.19
C ASN A 27 6.06 -0.23 5.59
N ILE A 28 6.31 1.06 5.78
CA ILE A 28 7.62 1.56 6.24
C ILE A 28 7.94 0.99 7.62
N ILE A 29 7.00 1.07 8.56
CA ILE A 29 7.18 0.60 9.95
C ILE A 29 7.40 -0.92 9.98
N ASN A 30 6.55 -1.69 9.30
CA ASN A 30 6.62 -3.15 9.29
C ASN A 30 7.92 -3.66 8.66
N ASN A 31 8.34 -3.05 7.55
CA ASN A 31 9.59 -3.43 6.90
C ASN A 31 10.80 -3.03 7.76
N ASN A 32 10.78 -1.85 8.40
CA ASN A 32 11.85 -1.47 9.35
C ASN A 32 11.89 -2.39 10.57
N ALA A 33 10.74 -2.89 11.05
CA ALA A 33 10.71 -3.90 12.11
C ALA A 33 11.25 -5.26 11.65
N ALA A 34 11.06 -5.63 10.39
CA ALA A 34 11.51 -6.91 9.83
C ALA A 34 13.00 -6.96 9.48
N ILE A 35 13.55 -5.89 8.89
CA ILE A 35 14.94 -5.86 8.38
C ILE A 35 15.78 -4.70 8.94
N GLY A 36 15.28 -4.00 9.95
CA GLY A 36 16.00 -2.90 10.59
C GLY A 36 16.25 -1.72 9.64
N LEU A 37 17.38 -1.04 9.84
CA LEU A 37 17.76 0.13 9.04
C LEU A 37 18.09 -0.21 7.58
N ALA A 38 18.24 -1.49 7.23
CA ALA A 38 18.34 -1.93 5.83
C ALA A 38 17.06 -1.65 5.03
N ALA A 39 15.92 -1.40 5.70
CA ALA A 39 14.69 -0.97 5.04
C ALA A 39 14.86 0.35 4.29
N ALA A 40 15.58 1.33 4.84
CA ALA A 40 15.75 2.65 4.22
C ALA A 40 16.42 2.58 2.83
N PRO A 41 17.62 1.98 2.65
CA PRO A 41 18.21 1.83 1.33
C PRO A 41 17.39 0.89 0.44
N SER A 42 16.72 -0.13 0.99
CA SER A 42 15.84 -1.00 0.20
C SER A 42 14.68 -0.24 -0.43
N PHE A 43 14.02 0.63 0.33
CA PHE A 43 12.97 1.53 -0.20
C PHE A 43 13.54 2.50 -1.23
N PHE A 44 14.72 3.06 -1.01
CA PHE A 44 15.38 3.95 -1.97
C PHE A 44 15.64 3.24 -3.31
N PHE A 45 16.25 2.05 -3.28
CA PHE A 45 16.52 1.27 -4.50
C PHE A 45 15.24 0.74 -5.14
N ALA A 46 14.25 0.29 -4.38
CA ALA A 46 12.96 -0.11 -4.91
C ALA A 46 12.25 1.07 -5.60
N THR A 47 12.36 2.27 -5.04
CA THR A 47 11.79 3.48 -5.66
C THR A 47 12.48 3.78 -6.98
N LEU A 48 13.81 3.80 -7.00
CA LEU A 48 14.60 4.18 -8.16
C LEU A 48 14.52 3.14 -9.30
N LEU A 49 14.64 1.85 -8.96
CA LEU A 49 14.80 0.78 -9.94
C LEU A 49 13.49 0.11 -10.33
N TYR A 50 12.44 0.22 -9.51
CA TYR A 50 11.15 -0.41 -9.78
C TYR A 50 10.02 0.61 -9.90
N PHE A 51 9.75 1.41 -8.87
CA PHE A 51 8.59 2.31 -8.85
C PHE A 51 8.63 3.38 -9.97
N VAL A 52 9.76 4.08 -10.13
CA VAL A 52 9.87 5.12 -11.18
C VAL A 52 9.72 4.52 -12.59
N PRO A 53 10.45 3.44 -12.96
CA PRO A 53 10.21 2.79 -14.26
C PRO A 53 8.78 2.26 -14.42
N TYR A 54 8.23 1.63 -13.38
CA TYR A 54 6.88 1.06 -13.40
C TYR A 54 5.82 2.12 -13.68
N THR A 55 5.86 3.24 -12.95
CA THR A 55 4.90 4.34 -13.12
C THR A 55 4.97 4.97 -14.52
N LEU A 56 6.17 5.11 -15.09
CA LEU A 56 6.34 5.60 -16.46
C LEU A 56 5.75 4.65 -17.51
N VAL A 57 6.00 3.34 -17.36
CA VAL A 57 5.43 2.31 -18.24
C VAL A 57 3.90 2.28 -18.14
N THR A 58 3.37 2.32 -16.91
CA THR A 58 1.92 2.35 -16.68
C THR A 58 1.29 3.61 -17.26
N ALA A 59 1.92 4.78 -17.12
CA ALA A 59 1.44 6.03 -17.72
C ALA A 59 1.34 5.94 -19.26
N GLU A 60 2.31 5.31 -19.91
CA GLU A 60 2.28 5.08 -21.36
C GLU A 60 1.13 4.13 -21.75
N PHE A 61 0.93 3.05 -20.99
CA PHE A 61 -0.16 2.11 -21.22
C PHE A 61 -1.56 2.72 -21.01
N VAL A 62 -1.73 3.55 -19.98
CA VAL A 62 -2.95 4.35 -19.78
C VAL A 62 -3.15 5.29 -20.97
N GLY A 63 -2.07 5.94 -21.42
CA GLY A 63 -2.07 6.81 -22.60
C GLY A 63 -2.42 6.08 -23.90
N LEU A 64 -2.07 4.81 -24.06
CA LEU A 64 -2.44 4.01 -25.24
C LEU A 64 -3.90 3.54 -25.19
N ASN A 65 -4.48 3.42 -24.00
CA ASN A 65 -5.80 2.83 -23.76
C ASN A 65 -6.80 3.83 -23.16
N LYS A 66 -6.76 5.10 -23.60
CA LYS A 66 -7.49 6.25 -23.01
C LYS A 66 -9.00 6.04 -22.88
N ASP A 67 -9.60 5.34 -23.83
CA ASP A 67 -11.05 5.11 -23.88
C ASP A 67 -11.46 3.80 -23.18
N SER A 68 -10.50 3.02 -22.69
CA SER A 68 -10.72 1.73 -22.04
C SER A 68 -10.80 1.87 -20.53
N GLU A 69 -11.89 1.36 -19.95
CA GLU A 69 -12.07 1.26 -18.50
C GLU A 69 -11.56 -0.08 -17.94
N SER A 70 -10.93 -0.93 -18.77
CA SER A 70 -10.50 -2.28 -18.36
C SER A 70 -9.13 -2.33 -17.66
N GLY A 71 -8.50 -1.17 -17.42
CA GLY A 71 -7.21 -1.06 -16.71
C GLY A 71 -6.13 -2.01 -17.26
N VAL A 72 -5.43 -2.69 -16.34
CA VAL A 72 -4.33 -3.63 -16.62
C VAL A 72 -4.69 -4.68 -17.69
N TYR A 73 -5.95 -5.13 -17.73
CA TYR A 73 -6.39 -6.09 -18.75
C TYR A 73 -6.22 -5.53 -20.17
N ALA A 74 -6.62 -4.27 -20.40
CA ALA A 74 -6.48 -3.63 -21.71
C ALA A 74 -5.01 -3.43 -22.07
N TRP A 75 -4.19 -3.03 -21.10
CA TRP A 75 -2.75 -2.81 -21.31
C TRP A 75 -2.07 -4.09 -21.82
N VAL A 76 -2.29 -5.21 -21.13
CA VAL A 76 -1.72 -6.50 -21.52
C VAL A 76 -2.36 -7.04 -22.79
N LYS A 77 -3.66 -6.83 -23.01
CA LYS A 77 -4.32 -7.26 -24.25
C LYS A 77 -3.73 -6.57 -25.47
N THR A 78 -3.44 -5.28 -25.38
CA THR A 78 -2.87 -4.49 -26.46
C THR A 78 -1.44 -4.94 -26.80
N SER A 79 -0.63 -5.33 -25.82
CA SER A 79 0.75 -5.77 -26.06
C SER A 79 0.94 -7.26 -26.33
N MET A 80 0.19 -8.12 -25.63
CA MET A 80 0.43 -9.56 -25.57
C MET A 80 -0.77 -10.40 -26.01
N GLY A 81 -1.94 -9.79 -26.26
CA GLY A 81 -3.14 -10.47 -26.70
C GLY A 81 -3.99 -11.06 -25.56
N GLY A 82 -5.14 -11.63 -25.94
CA GLY A 82 -6.22 -11.96 -24.99
C GLY A 82 -5.87 -13.02 -23.93
N ARG A 83 -5.02 -14.01 -24.26
CA ARG A 83 -4.64 -15.09 -23.32
C ARG A 83 -3.87 -14.53 -22.12
N TRP A 84 -2.89 -13.67 -22.37
CA TRP A 84 -2.07 -13.05 -21.33
C TRP A 84 -2.85 -11.99 -20.55
N ALA A 85 -3.74 -11.26 -21.22
CA ALA A 85 -4.64 -10.34 -20.56
C ALA A 85 -5.56 -11.05 -19.56
N PHE A 86 -6.13 -12.19 -19.94
CA PHE A 86 -6.93 -13.02 -19.02
C PHE A 86 -6.11 -13.50 -17.83
N LEU A 87 -4.92 -14.06 -18.06
CA LEU A 87 -4.05 -14.53 -16.98
C LEU A 87 -3.68 -13.41 -16.00
N THR A 88 -3.44 -12.20 -16.52
CA THR A 88 -3.13 -11.03 -15.72
C THR A 88 -4.31 -10.60 -14.87
N ALA A 89 -5.49 -10.45 -15.47
CA ALA A 89 -6.70 -10.10 -14.73
C ALA A 89 -7.09 -11.16 -13.68
N PHE A 90 -6.93 -12.44 -14.01
CA PHE A 90 -7.16 -13.53 -13.05
C PHE A 90 -6.16 -13.49 -11.89
N SER A 91 -4.86 -13.31 -12.17
CA SER A 91 -3.83 -13.19 -11.13
C SER A 91 -4.08 -11.98 -10.23
N TYR A 92 -4.48 -10.84 -10.83
CA TYR A 92 -4.83 -9.61 -10.11
C TYR A 92 -6.04 -9.81 -9.19
N TRP A 93 -7.08 -10.48 -9.68
CA TRP A 93 -8.24 -10.82 -8.86
C TRP A 93 -7.87 -11.81 -7.74
N PHE A 94 -7.07 -12.83 -8.05
CA PHE A 94 -6.70 -13.89 -7.11
C PHE A 94 -5.83 -13.36 -5.96
N VAL A 95 -4.82 -12.53 -6.24
CA VAL A 95 -3.94 -11.97 -5.18
C VAL A 95 -4.72 -11.06 -4.23
N ASN A 96 -5.72 -10.33 -4.75
CA ASN A 96 -6.54 -9.42 -3.95
C ASN A 96 -7.40 -10.17 -2.91
N LEU A 97 -7.79 -11.43 -3.18
CA LEU A 97 -8.51 -12.26 -2.21
C LEU A 97 -7.71 -12.47 -0.92
N PHE A 98 -6.41 -12.75 -1.04
CA PHE A 98 -5.51 -12.91 0.11
C PHE A 98 -5.11 -11.56 0.72
N PHE A 99 -4.99 -10.52 -0.09
CA PHE A 99 -4.71 -9.17 0.40
C PHE A 99 -5.80 -8.67 1.36
N PHE A 100 -7.08 -8.81 1.01
CA PHE A 100 -8.16 -8.38 1.91
C PHE A 100 -8.16 -9.17 3.22
N ALA A 101 -7.92 -10.49 3.15
CA ALA A 101 -7.80 -11.33 4.34
C ALA A 101 -6.64 -10.92 5.25
N SER A 102 -5.51 -10.47 4.69
CA SER A 102 -4.35 -10.02 5.48
C SER A 102 -4.51 -8.61 6.07
N VAL A 103 -5.38 -7.78 5.48
CA VAL A 103 -5.61 -6.40 5.93
C VAL A 103 -6.64 -6.33 7.06
N LEU A 104 -7.69 -7.15 7.02
CA LEU A 104 -8.80 -7.17 7.99
C LEU A 104 -8.38 -7.24 9.47
N PRO A 105 -7.43 -8.10 9.89
CA PRO A 105 -7.01 -8.17 11.30
C PRO A 105 -6.49 -6.83 11.83
N ASN A 106 -5.90 -5.99 10.97
CA ASN A 106 -5.36 -4.71 11.38
C ASN A 106 -6.46 -3.72 11.80
N VAL A 107 -7.68 -3.85 11.27
CA VAL A 107 -8.81 -3.02 11.69
C VAL A 107 -9.10 -3.24 13.17
N ILE A 108 -9.04 -4.48 13.62
CA ILE A 108 -9.26 -4.86 15.02
C ILE A 108 -8.13 -4.31 15.91
N ILE A 109 -6.88 -4.46 15.46
CA ILE A 109 -5.71 -3.92 16.18
C ILE A 109 -5.84 -2.40 16.33
N TYR A 110 -6.10 -1.68 15.23
CA TYR A 110 -6.23 -0.21 15.27
C TYR A 110 -7.41 0.24 16.12
N ALA A 111 -8.57 -0.41 16.01
CA ALA A 111 -9.70 -0.13 16.88
C ALA A 111 -9.36 -0.34 18.37
N SER A 112 -8.60 -1.40 18.68
CA SER A 112 -8.18 -1.69 20.05
C SER A 112 -7.30 -0.58 20.63
N TYR A 113 -6.33 -0.11 19.85
CA TYR A 113 -5.50 1.04 20.25
C TYR A 113 -6.31 2.33 20.43
N VAL A 114 -7.32 2.57 19.58
CA VAL A 114 -8.18 3.76 19.68
C VAL A 114 -9.06 3.74 20.93
N PHE A 115 -9.69 2.59 21.23
CA PHE A 115 -10.68 2.50 22.32
C PHE A 115 -10.10 2.09 23.67
N PHE A 116 -9.04 1.29 23.69
CA PHE A 116 -8.46 0.73 24.92
C PHE A 116 -7.03 1.20 25.18
N GLY A 117 -6.39 1.90 24.24
CA GLY A 117 -4.99 2.32 24.35
C GLY A 117 -3.98 1.19 24.25
N ALA A 118 -4.42 -0.05 24.01
CA ALA A 118 -3.60 -1.25 23.91
C ALA A 118 -4.22 -2.25 22.94
N ASN A 119 -3.42 -3.20 22.47
CA ASN A 119 -3.93 -4.30 21.66
C ASN A 119 -4.79 -5.24 22.53
N ALA A 120 -6.06 -5.43 22.15
CA ALA A 120 -6.95 -6.32 22.85
C ALA A 120 -6.60 -7.78 22.51
N GLU A 121 -6.34 -8.60 23.53
CA GLU A 121 -6.10 -10.03 23.34
C GLU A 121 -7.41 -10.76 23.12
N LEU A 122 -7.78 -10.93 21.85
CA LEU A 122 -8.95 -11.68 21.43
C LEU A 122 -8.53 -13.09 20.98
N SER A 123 -9.39 -14.09 21.24
CA SER A 123 -9.16 -15.43 20.68
C SER A 123 -9.30 -15.41 19.16
N GLN A 124 -8.64 -16.35 18.48
CA GLN A 124 -8.70 -16.46 17.02
C GLN A 124 -10.14 -16.56 16.49
N LEU A 125 -11.03 -17.25 17.21
CA LEU A 125 -12.44 -17.35 16.85
C LEU A 125 -13.13 -15.98 16.84
N TRP A 126 -12.88 -15.15 17.85
CA TRP A 126 -13.48 -13.81 17.93
C TRP A 126 -12.91 -12.87 16.87
N ILE A 127 -11.60 -12.95 16.62
CA ILE A 127 -10.95 -12.21 15.53
C ILE A 127 -11.63 -12.55 14.20
N THR A 128 -11.74 -13.84 13.86
CA THR A 128 -12.38 -14.28 12.61
C THR A 128 -13.84 -13.84 12.49
N ILE A 129 -14.63 -13.94 13.57
CA ILE A 129 -16.04 -13.49 13.54
C ILE A 129 -16.12 -11.99 13.26
N ILE A 130 -15.30 -11.17 13.93
CA ILE A 130 -15.29 -9.71 13.73
C ILE A 130 -14.84 -9.39 12.30
N GLU A 131 -13.81 -10.06 11.78
CA GLU A 131 -13.33 -9.87 10.41
C GLU A 131 -14.42 -10.16 9.36
N ILE A 132 -15.18 -11.25 9.53
CA ILE A 132 -16.31 -11.59 8.65
C ILE A 132 -17.36 -10.47 8.67
N VAL A 133 -17.71 -9.97 9.85
CA VAL A 133 -18.70 -8.89 9.99
C VAL A 133 -18.20 -7.59 9.35
N VAL A 134 -16.94 -7.21 9.60
CA VAL A 134 -16.32 -6.02 9.01
C VAL A 134 -16.27 -6.14 7.49
N PHE A 135 -15.89 -7.31 6.97
CA PHE A 135 -15.86 -7.55 5.53
C PHE A 135 -17.25 -7.49 4.88
N ALA A 136 -18.27 -8.03 5.55
CA ALA A 136 -19.65 -7.94 5.10
C ALA A 136 -20.15 -6.47 5.05
N ILE A 137 -19.82 -5.67 6.07
CA ILE A 137 -20.15 -4.23 6.10
C ILE A 137 -19.41 -3.50 4.98
N ALA A 138 -18.11 -3.75 4.78
CA ALA A 138 -17.32 -3.15 3.71
C ALA A 138 -17.88 -3.51 2.32
N THR A 139 -18.32 -4.76 2.14
CA THR A 139 -18.99 -5.23 0.92
C THR A 139 -20.34 -4.52 0.73
N TRP A 140 -21.13 -4.36 1.79
CA TRP A 140 -22.39 -3.61 1.70
C TRP A 140 -22.15 -2.14 1.35
N VAL A 141 -21.14 -1.51 1.96
CA VAL A 141 -20.71 -0.15 1.65
C VAL A 141 -20.31 0.00 0.18
N SER A 142 -19.59 -0.97 -0.39
CA SER A 142 -19.14 -0.88 -1.78
C SER A 142 -20.32 -0.88 -2.78
N THR A 143 -21.48 -1.42 -2.39
CA THR A 143 -22.72 -1.34 -3.20
C THR A 143 -23.35 0.06 -3.26
N LYS A 144 -22.95 1.00 -2.39
CA LYS A 144 -23.53 2.37 -2.31
C LYS A 144 -22.96 3.35 -3.34
N GLY A 145 -22.05 2.90 -4.21
CA GLY A 145 -21.54 3.66 -5.36
C GLY A 145 -20.28 4.49 -5.09
N ALA A 146 -19.64 4.95 -6.18
CA ALA A 146 -18.29 5.52 -6.17
C ALA A 146 -18.13 6.82 -5.36
N LYS A 147 -19.18 7.63 -5.21
CA LYS A 147 -19.10 8.93 -4.52
C LYS A 147 -18.77 8.79 -3.03
N TRP A 148 -19.32 7.78 -2.38
CA TRP A 148 -19.10 7.55 -0.94
C TRP A 148 -17.68 6.99 -0.70
N ILE A 149 -17.26 6.06 -1.55
CA ILE A 149 -15.91 5.47 -1.54
C ILE A 149 -14.85 6.55 -1.73
N GLY A 150 -15.02 7.42 -2.73
CA GLY A 150 -14.08 8.51 -3.02
C GLY A 150 -13.94 9.50 -1.85
N SER A 151 -15.04 9.83 -1.18
CA SER A 151 -15.01 10.79 -0.06
C SER A 151 -14.26 10.23 1.16
N ILE A 152 -14.54 8.98 1.54
CA ILE A 152 -13.88 8.32 2.68
C ILE A 152 -12.39 8.08 2.38
N SER A 153 -12.10 7.60 1.17
CA SER A 153 -10.71 7.38 0.73
C SER A 153 -9.91 8.67 0.76
N SER A 154 -10.48 9.78 0.25
CA SER A 154 -9.81 11.09 0.27
C SER A 154 -9.56 11.63 1.67
N PHE A 155 -10.48 11.42 2.62
CA PHE A 155 -10.26 11.82 4.00
C PHE A 155 -9.16 10.98 4.65
N GLY A 156 -9.24 9.65 4.52
CA GLY A 156 -8.26 8.72 5.08
C GLY A 156 -6.86 8.98 4.54
N SER A 157 -6.73 9.27 3.24
CA SER A 157 -5.44 9.60 2.62
C SER A 157 -4.86 10.91 3.11
N THR A 158 -5.69 11.95 3.21
CA THR A 158 -5.25 13.27 3.71
C THR A 158 -4.80 13.17 5.16
N ALA A 159 -5.53 12.44 6.00
CA ALA A 159 -5.15 12.20 7.39
C ALA A 159 -3.84 11.42 7.50
N ALA A 160 -3.67 10.36 6.70
CA ALA A 160 -2.42 9.59 6.66
C ALA A 160 -1.23 10.44 6.21
N LEU A 161 -1.39 11.28 5.19
CA LEU A 161 -0.34 12.19 4.74
C LEU A 161 0.01 13.25 5.79
N GLY A 162 -1.00 13.82 6.45
CA GLY A 162 -0.82 14.74 7.57
C GLY A 162 -0.02 14.10 8.70
N LEU A 163 -0.39 12.88 9.10
CA LEU A 163 0.32 12.12 10.12
C LEU A 163 1.77 11.82 9.71
N THR A 164 2.00 11.46 8.45
CA THR A 164 3.35 11.25 7.90
C THR A 164 4.20 12.51 8.01
N ALA A 165 3.64 13.66 7.62
CA ALA A 165 4.35 14.94 7.68
C ALA A 165 4.72 15.31 9.12
N VAL A 166 3.77 15.17 10.05
CA VAL A 166 4.02 15.40 11.49
C VAL A 166 5.11 14.45 12.01
N PHE A 167 5.06 13.17 11.66
CA PHE A 167 6.08 12.20 12.06
C PHE A 167 7.48 12.57 11.57
N ILE A 168 7.61 13.00 10.30
CA ILE A 168 8.89 13.46 9.73
C ILE A 168 9.40 14.70 10.48
N LEU A 169 8.55 15.71 10.69
CA LEU A 169 8.92 16.94 11.37
C LEU A 169 9.37 16.69 12.82
N LEU A 170 8.64 15.86 13.57
CA LEU A 170 9.01 15.50 14.94
C LEU A 170 10.30 14.67 14.99
N SER A 171 10.50 13.75 14.04
CA SER A 171 11.73 12.95 13.95
C SER A 171 12.96 13.82 13.66
N LEU A 172 12.83 14.80 12.75
CA LEU A 172 13.89 15.76 12.46
C LEU A 172 14.15 16.67 13.67
N ALA A 173 13.10 17.18 14.32
CA ALA A 173 13.24 18.00 15.53
C ALA A 173 13.95 17.23 16.66
N ALA A 174 13.64 15.95 16.85
CA ALA A 174 14.34 15.10 17.82
C ALA A 174 15.82 14.90 17.45
N ALA A 175 16.12 14.62 16.18
CA ALA A 175 17.50 14.44 15.71
C ALA A 175 18.34 15.72 15.87
N PHE A 176 17.79 16.89 15.49
CA PHE A 176 18.46 18.18 15.68
C PHE A 176 18.49 18.64 17.15
N GLY A 177 17.54 18.18 17.96
CA GLY A 177 17.47 18.42 19.41
C GLY A 177 18.42 17.57 20.24
N GLY A 178 19.26 16.74 19.61
CA GLY A 178 20.29 15.93 20.27
C GLY A 178 19.79 14.61 20.86
N VAL A 179 18.60 14.13 20.45
CA VAL A 179 18.15 12.78 20.80
C VAL A 179 19.02 11.76 20.08
N GLU A 180 19.68 10.88 20.83
CA GLU A 180 20.51 9.82 20.26
C GLU A 180 19.64 8.77 19.55
N PHE A 181 20.09 8.33 18.38
CA PHE A 181 19.43 7.27 17.65
C PHE A 181 19.58 5.94 18.39
N ALA A 182 18.48 5.22 18.61
CA ALA A 182 18.51 3.88 19.20
C ALA A 182 19.40 2.91 18.39
N THR A 183 19.41 3.06 17.06
CA THR A 183 20.34 2.39 16.15
C THR A 183 21.00 3.45 15.29
N ALA A 184 22.32 3.58 15.38
CA ALA A 184 23.06 4.58 14.60
C ALA A 184 22.90 4.32 13.09
N PRO A 185 22.61 5.34 12.27
CA PRO A 185 22.45 5.21 10.81
C PRO A 185 23.81 5.08 10.10
N THR A 186 24.56 4.02 10.43
CA THR A 186 25.85 3.72 9.82
C THR A 186 25.67 2.82 8.59
N PRO A 187 26.61 2.83 7.63
CA PRO A 187 26.56 1.92 6.47
C PRO A 187 26.47 0.44 6.86
N ALA A 188 27.07 0.04 8.00
CA ALA A 188 26.98 -1.33 8.50
C ALA A 188 25.56 -1.69 8.95
N ASN A 189 24.87 -0.80 9.67
CA ASN A 189 23.50 -1.04 10.12
C ASN A 189 22.46 -0.92 9.00
N MET A 190 22.79 -0.20 7.92
CA MET A 190 21.97 -0.09 6.72
C MET A 190 22.24 -1.21 5.70
N ALA A 191 23.28 -2.01 5.88
CA ALA A 191 23.53 -3.17 5.04
C ALA A 191 22.59 -4.33 5.42
N PRO A 192 22.10 -5.11 4.45
CA PRO A 192 21.29 -6.28 4.75
C PRO A 192 22.13 -7.35 5.46
N ASP A 193 21.55 -7.99 6.49
CA ASP A 193 22.18 -9.11 7.18
C ASP A 193 22.08 -10.40 6.36
N MET A 194 23.19 -10.75 5.73
CA MET A 194 23.33 -11.96 4.90
C MET A 194 24.13 -13.06 5.61
N SER A 195 24.26 -13.01 6.95
CA SER A 195 25.07 -13.95 7.73
C SER A 195 24.60 -15.40 7.64
N ASN A 196 23.31 -15.64 7.41
CA ASN A 196 22.74 -16.97 7.26
C ASN A 196 21.54 -16.98 6.31
N PHE A 197 21.09 -18.18 5.96
CA PHE A 197 19.96 -18.36 5.03
C PHE A 197 18.67 -17.73 5.55
N ALA A 198 18.38 -17.81 6.85
CA ALA A 198 17.13 -17.29 7.40
C ALA A 198 17.08 -15.75 7.34
N THR A 199 18.18 -15.06 7.65
CA THR A 199 18.26 -13.59 7.56
C THR A 199 18.24 -13.12 6.11
N ALA A 200 18.96 -13.81 5.21
CA ALA A 200 18.92 -13.53 3.79
C ALA A 200 17.51 -13.75 3.19
N TRP A 201 16.87 -14.86 3.53
CA TRP A 201 15.50 -15.17 3.10
C TRP A 201 14.49 -14.15 3.64
N GLY A 202 14.61 -13.77 4.92
CA GLY A 202 13.80 -12.73 5.54
C GLY A 202 13.96 -11.39 4.83
N PHE A 203 15.19 -11.02 4.45
CA PHE A 203 15.45 -9.82 3.67
C PHE A 203 14.77 -9.84 2.30
N PHE A 204 14.95 -10.91 1.51
CA PHE A 204 14.32 -11.00 0.19
C PHE A 204 12.79 -11.08 0.26
N GLY A 205 12.24 -11.76 1.28
CA GLY A 205 10.80 -11.78 1.54
C GLY A 205 10.27 -10.38 1.83
N THR A 206 10.98 -9.62 2.68
CA THR A 206 10.63 -8.22 3.01
C THR A 206 10.77 -7.31 1.78
N LEU A 207 11.80 -7.51 0.95
CA LEU A 207 11.98 -6.76 -0.30
C LEU A 207 10.81 -6.98 -1.28
N ALA A 208 10.28 -8.20 -1.36
CA ALA A 208 9.09 -8.48 -2.16
C ALA A 208 7.85 -7.69 -1.65
N TRP A 209 7.69 -7.56 -0.33
CA TRP A 209 6.64 -6.71 0.26
C TRP A 209 6.87 -5.22 0.01
N ILE A 210 8.11 -4.75 0.03
CA ILE A 210 8.46 -3.37 -0.35
C ILE A 210 8.03 -3.12 -1.80
N ILE A 211 8.42 -4.00 -2.73
CA ILE A 211 8.08 -3.91 -4.15
C ILE A 211 6.57 -3.97 -4.37
N GLN A 212 5.86 -4.87 -3.68
CA GLN A 212 4.41 -4.94 -3.74
C GLN A 212 3.75 -3.66 -3.22
N GLY A 213 4.28 -3.07 -2.14
CA GLY A 213 3.77 -1.84 -1.55
C GLY A 213 3.82 -0.64 -2.51
N VAL A 214 4.79 -0.61 -3.42
CA VAL A 214 4.86 0.39 -4.51
C VAL A 214 4.08 -0.01 -5.77
N GLY A 215 3.58 -1.24 -5.85
CA GLY A 215 2.76 -1.73 -6.97
C GLY A 215 1.39 -1.05 -7.09
N GLY A 216 0.83 -0.52 -6.00
CA GLY A 216 -0.44 0.23 -6.01
C GLY A 216 -0.40 1.58 -6.75
N ALA A 217 0.64 1.84 -7.53
CA ALA A 217 0.85 3.03 -8.34
C ALA A 217 0.18 2.98 -9.72
N GLU A 218 -0.40 1.83 -10.06
CA GLU A 218 -1.18 1.57 -11.28
C GLU A 218 -2.55 2.27 -11.33
#